data_AF-D3HJJ7-F1
#
_entry.id   AF-D3HJJ7-F1
#
_cell.length_a   1.000
_cell.length_b   1.000
_cell.length_c   1.000
_cell.angle_alpha   90.00
_cell.angle_beta   90.00
_cell.angle_gamma   90.00
#
_symmetry.space_group_name_H-M   'P 1'
#
loop_
_entity.id
_entity.type
_entity.pdbx_description
1 polymer ?
#
loop_
_entity_poly.entity_id
_entity_poly.type
_entity_poly.pdbx_seq_one_letter_code
_entity_poly.pdbx_strand_id
1 'polypeptide(L)'
;MTPAKELPIVIEKSQEEVEQIVALVRSSNLPEGKKPFVIGCINLASWIPRALIEHKITVSNLKRFIFGKTTKQQDKSETCCP
;
A
#
# COMPACT_ATOMS: atom_id res chain seq x y z
N MET A 1 0.76 -17.80 -21.92
CA MET A 1 -0.31 -17.07 -21.21
C MET A 1 0.36 -16.10 -20.25
N THR A 2 0.30 -14.80 -20.51
CA THR A 2 0.72 -13.80 -19.52
C THR A 2 -0.29 -13.83 -18.38
N PRO A 3 0.12 -13.90 -17.10
CA PRO A 3 -0.83 -13.72 -16.02
C PRO A 3 -1.34 -12.30 -16.16
N ALA A 4 -2.59 -12.15 -16.61
CA ALA A 4 -3.32 -10.91 -16.48
C ALA A 4 -3.22 -10.58 -14.99
N LYS A 5 -2.43 -9.54 -14.68
CA LYS A 5 -2.25 -9.02 -13.34
C LYS A 5 -3.64 -8.63 -12.84
N GLU A 6 -4.28 -9.52 -12.09
CA GLU A 6 -5.47 -9.17 -11.34
C GLU A 6 -5.04 -8.08 -10.36
N LEU A 7 -5.38 -6.84 -10.71
CA LEU A 7 -5.17 -5.72 -9.82
C LEU A 7 -6.02 -5.99 -8.57
N PRO A 8 -5.50 -5.72 -7.36
CA PRO A 8 -6.27 -5.90 -6.15
C PRO A 8 -7.59 -5.14 -6.26
N ILE A 9 -8.69 -5.86 -6.04
CA ILE A 9 -10.04 -5.27 -6.03
C ILE A 9 -10.10 -4.35 -4.82
N VAL A 10 -10.29 -3.06 -5.06
CA VAL A 10 -10.48 -2.07 -3.99
C VAL A 10 -11.96 -2.10 -3.63
N ILE A 11 -12.25 -2.59 -2.42
CA ILE A 11 -13.60 -2.53 -1.84
C ILE A 11 -13.61 -1.36 -0.87
N GLU A 12 -14.46 -0.37 -1.11
CA GLU A 12 -14.67 0.72 -0.17
C GLU A 12 -15.42 0.20 1.05
N LYS A 13 -14.80 0.32 2.21
CA LYS A 13 -15.44 0.09 3.51
C LYS A 13 -15.97 1.39 4.07
N SER A 14 -17.12 1.33 4.73
CA SER A 14 -17.63 2.48 5.48
C SER A 14 -16.73 2.81 6.67
N GLN A 15 -16.86 4.02 7.20
CA GLN A 15 -16.09 4.44 8.37
C GLN A 15 -16.43 3.57 9.60
N GLU A 16 -17.70 3.19 9.73
CA GLU A 16 -18.21 2.33 10.81
C GLU A 16 -17.59 0.93 10.74
N GLU A 17 -17.45 0.35 9.54
CA GLU A 17 -16.78 -0.94 9.36
C GLU A 17 -15.30 -0.86 9.75
N VAL A 18 -14.62 0.23 9.42
CA VAL A 18 -13.22 0.46 9.82
C VAL A 18 -13.10 0.52 11.34
N GLU A 19 -14.00 1.23 12.01
CA GLU A 19 -14.03 1.33 13.46
C GLU A 19 -14.31 -0.01 14.14
N GLN A 20 -15.21 -0.83 13.58
CA GLN A 20 -15.44 -2.19 14.05
C GLN A 20 -14.17 -3.05 13.94
N ILE A 21 -13.42 -2.95 12.84
CA ILE A 21 -12.16 -3.69 12.68
C ILE A 21 -11.12 -3.19 13.69
N VAL A 22 -11.03 -1.88 13.92
CA VAL A 22 -10.14 -1.30 14.94
C VAL A 22 -10.53 -1.80 16.34
N ALA A 23 -11.82 -1.87 16.67
CA ALA A 23 -12.30 -2.41 17.92
C ALA A 23 -11.91 -3.89 18.10
N LEU A 24 -12.02 -4.69 17.03
CA LEU A 24 -11.57 -6.09 17.03
C LEU A 24 -10.06 -6.22 17.24
N VAL A 25 -9.25 -5.35 16.63
CA VAL A 25 -7.80 -5.34 16.87
C VAL A 25 -7.48 -4.98 18.32
N ARG A 26 -8.22 -4.03 18.91
CA ARG A 26 -8.06 -3.65 20.32
C ARG A 26 -8.41 -4.79 21.28
N SER A 27 -9.48 -5.55 21.00
CA SER A 27 -9.90 -6.70 21.83
C SER A 27 -9.14 -8.00 21.51
N SER A 28 -8.36 -8.02 20.43
CA SER A 28 -7.59 -9.20 20.04
C SER A 28 -6.46 -9.54 21.02
N ASN A 29 -5.98 -10.78 20.89
CA ASN A 29 -4.87 -11.34 21.66
C ASN A 29 -3.49 -10.90 21.11
N LEU A 30 -3.45 -9.87 20.25
CA LEU A 30 -2.19 -9.34 19.73
C LEU A 30 -1.38 -8.71 20.87
N PRO A 31 -0.03 -8.74 20.79
CA PRO A 31 0.80 -8.01 21.76
C PRO A 31 0.42 -6.53 21.80
N GLU A 32 0.28 -5.96 22.99
CA GLU A 32 -0.10 -4.54 23.18
C GLU A 32 0.79 -3.59 22.37
N GLY A 33 2.11 -3.84 22.34
CA GLY A 33 3.05 -3.03 21.53
C GLY A 33 2.85 -3.12 20.01
N LYS A 34 2.09 -4.10 19.51
CA LYS A 34 1.82 -4.29 18.07
C LYS A 34 0.44 -3.75 17.65
N LYS A 35 -0.51 -3.63 18.57
CA LYS A 35 -1.86 -3.12 18.27
C LYS A 35 -1.84 -1.70 17.65
N PRO A 36 -1.07 -0.73 18.16
CA PRO A 36 -1.00 0.60 17.56
C PRO A 36 -0.50 0.58 16.12
N PHE A 37 0.49 -0.28 15.82
CA PHE A 37 1.02 -0.42 14.47
C PHE A 37 -0.04 -0.96 13.51
N VAL A 38 -0.75 -2.04 13.89
CA VAL A 38 -1.81 -2.65 13.07
C VAL A 38 -2.96 -1.66 12.84
N ILE A 39 -3.38 -0.92 13.88
CA ILE A 39 -4.40 0.13 13.76
C ILE A 39 -3.93 1.23 12.81
N GLY A 40 -2.67 1.64 12.91
CA GLY A 40 -2.06 2.60 11.98
C GLY A 40 -2.12 2.12 10.53
N CYS A 41 -1.81 0.84 10.28
CA CYS A 41 -1.92 0.26 8.94
C CYS A 41 -3.35 0.25 8.41
N ILE A 42 -4.34 -0.09 9.23
CA ILE A 42 -5.77 -0.08 8.85
C ILE A 42 -6.18 1.34 8.46
N ASN A 43 -5.92 2.32 9.32
CA ASN A 43 -6.26 3.71 9.06
C ASN A 43 -5.60 4.24 7.78
N LEU A 44 -4.32 3.91 7.58
CA LEU A 44 -3.59 4.28 6.38
C LEU A 44 -4.20 3.65 5.12
N ALA A 45 -4.51 2.35 5.16
CA ALA A 45 -5.14 1.65 4.04
C ALA A 45 -6.54 2.18 3.69
N SER A 46 -7.30 2.64 4.69
CA SER A 46 -8.62 3.26 4.52
C SER A 46 -8.56 4.73 4.07
N TRP A 47 -7.46 5.42 4.33
CA TRP A 47 -7.25 6.82 3.95
C TRP A 47 -6.63 6.97 2.55
N ILE A 48 -5.64 6.15 2.19
CA ILE A 48 -4.88 6.27 0.93
C ILE A 48 -5.81 6.34 -0.30
N PRO A 49 -6.77 5.42 -0.51
CA PRO A 49 -7.62 5.46 -1.70
C PRO A 49 -8.38 6.79 -1.84
N ARG A 50 -8.94 7.29 -0.74
CA ARG A 50 -9.65 8.57 -0.70
C ARG A 50 -8.73 9.74 -1.03
N ALA A 51 -7.56 9.80 -0.39
CA ALA A 51 -6.57 10.86 -0.65
C ALA A 51 -6.09 10.88 -2.11
N LEU A 52 -5.92 9.71 -2.75
CA LEU A 52 -5.52 9.63 -4.15
C LEU A 52 -6.59 10.17 -5.10
N ILE A 53 -7.86 9.83 -4.84
CA ILE A 53 -9.00 10.32 -5.63
C ILE A 53 -9.13 11.84 -5.48
N GLU A 54 -9.15 12.33 -4.24
CA GLU A 54 -9.33 13.74 -3.91
C GLU A 54 -8.24 14.62 -4.55
N HIS A 55 -6.98 14.19 -4.48
CA HIS A 55 -5.85 14.93 -5.04
C HIS A 55 -5.52 14.59 -6.49
N LYS A 56 -6.34 13.76 -7.16
CA LYS A 56 -6.12 13.28 -8.54
C LYS A 56 -4.70 12.70 -8.75
N ILE A 57 -4.17 12.04 -7.72
CA ILE A 57 -2.85 11.43 -7.76
C ILE A 57 -2.97 10.11 -8.50
N THR A 58 -2.35 10.04 -9.68
CA THR A 58 -2.26 8.79 -10.42
C THR A 58 -1.41 7.77 -9.66
N VAL A 59 -1.71 6.47 -9.83
CA VAL A 59 -0.91 5.37 -9.24
C VAL A 59 0.57 5.49 -9.62
N SER A 60 0.87 5.98 -10.83
CA SER A 60 2.23 6.25 -11.30
C SER A 60 2.94 7.33 -10.47
N ASN A 61 2.23 8.38 -10.07
CA ASN A 61 2.77 9.44 -9.22
C ASN A 61 2.91 8.98 -7.78
N LEU A 62 1.95 8.21 -7.25
CA LEU A 62 2.07 7.58 -5.94
C LEU A 62 3.28 6.65 -5.88
N LYS A 63 3.47 5.79 -6.89
CA LYS A 63 4.62 4.90 -6.99
C LYS A 63 5.93 5.69 -6.97
N ARG A 64 5.97 6.82 -7.69
CA ARG A 64 7.14 7.72 -7.69
C ARG A 64 7.34 8.41 -6.34
N PHE A 65 6.26 8.74 -5.63
CA PHE A 65 6.33 9.35 -4.30
C PHE A 65 6.86 8.36 -3.25
N ILE A 66 6.37 7.11 -3.26
CA ILE A 66 6.74 6.09 -2.27
C ILE A 66 8.13 5.49 -2.55
N PHE A 67 8.41 5.14 -3.81
CA PHE A 67 9.63 4.39 -4.17
C PHE A 67 10.69 5.25 -4.89
N GLY A 68 10.45 6.56 -5.03
CA GLY A 68 11.31 7.45 -5.80
C GLY A 68 11.22 7.22 -7.31
N LYS A 69 12.10 7.90 -8.06
CA LYS A 69 12.29 7.61 -9.48
C LYS A 69 13.01 6.26 -9.59
N THR A 70 12.32 5.24 -10.09
CA THR A 70 12.98 4.04 -10.60
C THR A 70 13.75 4.44 -11.85
N THR A 71 15.00 4.86 -11.69
CA THR A 71 15.96 4.76 -12.79
C THR A 71 16.06 3.27 -13.09
N LYS A 72 15.53 2.85 -14.24
CA LYS A 72 15.91 1.56 -14.78
C LYS A 72 17.43 1.63 -14.94
N GLN A 73 18.20 1.07 -14.03
CA GLN A 73 19.51 0.58 -14.40
C GLN A 73 19.21 -0.45 -15.48
N GLN A 74 19.38 -0.04 -16.74
CA GLN A 74 19.66 -1.00 -17.79
C GLN A 74 20.88 -1.76 -17.29
N ASP A 75 20.66 -3.02 -16.96
CA ASP A 75 21.67 -4.05 -16.95
C ASP A 75 22.39 -3.98 -18.31
N LYS A 76 23.48 -3.22 -18.35
CA LYS A 76 24.50 -3.37 -19.37
C LYS A 76 25.47 -4.38 -18.79
N SER A 77 25.24 -5.63 -19.19
CA SER A 77 26.31 -6.60 -19.37
C SER A 77 27.44 -5.96 -20.17
N GLU A 78 28.44 -5.43 -19.49
CA GLU A 78 29.75 -5.13 -20.06
C GLU A 78 30.69 -6.27 -19.67
N THR A 79 30.64 -7.34 -20.47
CA THR A 79 31.84 -8.13 -20.77
C THR A 79 32.94 -7.18 -21.23
N CYS A 80 34.03 -7.08 -20.46
CA CYS A 80 35.38 -6.94 -20.98
C CYS A 80 36.42 -7.13 -19.87
N CYS A 81 37.04 -8.30 -19.83
CA CYS A 81 38.42 -8.47 -19.34
C CYS A 81 39.37 -7.83 -20.35
N PRO A 82 40.58 -7.44 -19.92
CA PRO A 82 41.72 -8.32 -20.20
C PRO A 82 42.32 -8.96 -18.94
#